data_AF-A0A7C7VAA6-F1
#
_entry.id   AF-A0A7C7VAA6-F1
#
_cell.length_a   1.000
_cell.length_b   1.000
_cell.length_c   1.000
_cell.angle_alpha   90.00
_cell.angle_beta   90.00
_cell.angle_gamma   90.00
#
_symmetry.space_group_name_H-M   'P 1'
#
loop_
_entity.id
_entity.type
_entity.pdbx_description
1 polymer ?
#
loop_
_entity_poly.entity_id
_entity_poly.type
_entity_poly.pdbx_seq_one_letter_code
_entity_poly.pdbx_strand_id
1 'polypeptide(L)'
;MLAFICLRGNPPLSLLFLLSAFDQLEDVIYYTYRRRLIPEWAMPIDVVLEGVLIATAVAMIAFCLLYFTYFQSPFFQALFVVSLVILYVAVEDIMAWRGVVQNVWEVRAEKRFVKRKWRST
;
A
#
# COMPACT_ATOMS: atom_id res chain seq x y z
N MET A 1 -1.13 -1.77 14.66
CA MET A 1 -2.31 -1.95 15.57
C MET A 1 -2.99 -3.31 15.34
N LEU A 2 -3.39 -3.65 14.10
CA LEU A 2 -4.05 -4.94 13.80
C LEU A 2 -3.21 -6.17 14.15
N ALA A 3 -1.90 -6.16 13.82
CA ALA A 3 -0.98 -7.23 14.22
C ALA A 3 -1.05 -7.50 15.74
N PHE A 4 -0.89 -6.45 16.56
CA PHE A 4 -0.93 -6.57 18.03
C PHE A 4 -2.24 -7.15 18.56
N ILE A 5 -3.38 -6.80 17.95
CA ILE A 5 -4.70 -7.31 18.34
C ILE A 5 -4.83 -8.80 17.99
N CYS A 6 -4.35 -9.19 16.81
CA CYS A 6 -4.41 -10.58 16.34
C CYS A 6 -3.44 -11.51 17.08
N LEU A 7 -2.42 -10.99 17.76
CA LEU A 7 -1.38 -11.78 18.42
C LEU A 7 -1.94 -12.81 19.42
N ARG A 8 -3.05 -12.47 20.10
CA ARG A 8 -3.66 -13.33 21.11
C ARG A 8 -4.62 -14.38 20.54
N GLY A 9 -5.28 -14.08 19.42
CA GLY A 9 -6.30 -14.95 18.82
C GLY A 9 -5.80 -15.79 17.66
N ASN A 10 -4.95 -15.21 16.81
CA ASN A 10 -4.39 -15.87 15.63
C ASN A 10 -2.95 -15.35 15.37
N PRO A 11 -1.95 -15.91 16.06
CA PRO A 11 -0.56 -15.47 15.96
C PRO A 11 0.00 -15.47 14.51
N PRO A 12 -0.30 -16.46 13.65
CA PRO A 12 0.10 -16.41 12.24
C PRO A 12 -0.44 -15.19 11.49
N LEU A 13 -1.71 -14.82 11.73
CA LEU A 13 -2.31 -13.64 11.11
C LEU A 13 -1.68 -12.34 11.63
N SER A 14 -1.31 -12.30 12.92
CA SER A 14 -0.54 -11.19 13.48
C SER A 14 0.81 -11.03 12.78
N LEU A 15 1.51 -12.13 12.51
CA LEU A 15 2.78 -12.11 11.80
C LEU A 15 2.59 -11.58 10.38
N LEU A 16 1.55 -12.03 9.67
CA LEU A 16 1.22 -11.54 8.33
C LEU A 16 0.97 -10.04 8.30
N PHE A 17 0.18 -9.51 9.25
CA PHE A 17 -0.05 -8.06 9.34
C PHE A 17 1.20 -7.28 9.72
N LEU A 18 2.10 -7.87 10.51
CA LEU A 18 3.38 -7.23 10.82
C LEU A 18 4.26 -7.15 9.58
N LEU A 19 4.39 -8.26 8.84
CA LEU A 19 5.17 -8.31 7.61
C LEU A 19 4.62 -7.35 6.56
N SER A 20 3.30 -7.33 6.36
CA SER A 20 2.63 -6.39 5.45
C SER A 20 2.82 -4.91 5.85
N ALA A 21 2.99 -4.61 7.13
CA ALA A 21 3.34 -3.25 7.56
C ALA A 21 4.80 -2.88 7.24
N PHE A 22 5.72 -3.85 7.28
CA PHE A 22 7.10 -3.65 6.85
C PHE A 22 7.22 -3.46 5.34
N ASP A 23 6.46 -4.23 4.58
CA ASP A 23 6.26 -4.11 3.13
C ASP A 23 5.89 -2.67 2.74
N GLN A 24 4.79 -2.17 3.31
CA GLN A 24 4.31 -0.82 3.06
C GLN A 24 5.33 0.28 3.44
N LEU A 25 6.16 0.02 4.45
CA LEU A 25 7.22 0.94 4.86
C LEU A 25 8.37 0.92 3.85
N GLU A 26 8.71 -0.24 3.29
CA GLU A 26 9.65 -0.34 2.19
C GLU A 26 9.17 0.42 0.96
N ASP A 27 7.90 0.33 0.57
CA ASP A 27 7.38 1.06 -0.60
C ASP A 27 7.60 2.56 -0.46
N VAL A 28 7.36 3.10 0.75
CA VAL A 28 7.60 4.51 1.06
C VAL A 28 9.09 4.86 0.95
N ILE A 29 9.96 3.98 1.43
CA ILE A 29 11.42 4.15 1.32
C ILE A 29 11.85 4.08 -0.14
N TYR A 30 11.34 3.11 -0.92
CA TYR A 30 11.62 2.96 -2.33
C TYR A 30 11.14 4.19 -3.13
N TYR A 31 9.96 4.72 -2.81
CA TYR A 31 9.44 5.91 -3.47
C TYR A 31 10.27 7.16 -3.16
N THR A 32 10.85 7.24 -1.96
CA THR A 32 11.65 8.38 -1.51
C THR A 32 13.09 8.31 -1.97
N TYR A 33 13.75 7.16 -1.78
CA TYR A 33 15.20 6.99 -1.96
C TYR A 33 15.57 6.20 -3.21
N ARG A 34 14.60 5.58 -3.90
CA ARG A 34 14.82 4.75 -5.10
C ARG A 34 15.80 3.59 -4.86
N ARG A 35 15.86 3.10 -3.62
CA ARG A 35 16.65 1.91 -3.25
C ARG A 35 15.70 0.88 -2.67
N ARG A 36 15.74 -0.34 -3.21
CA ARG A 36 15.05 -1.49 -2.64
C ARG A 36 15.86 -2.03 -1.47
N LEU A 37 15.18 -2.32 -0.36
CA LEU A 37 15.78 -2.94 0.82
C LEU A 37 15.69 -4.46 0.70
N ILE A 38 14.59 -4.96 0.16
CA ILE A 38 14.37 -6.37 -0.13
C ILE A 38 15.02 -6.75 -1.47
N PRO A 39 15.78 -7.85 -1.51
CA PRO A 39 16.39 -8.36 -2.73
C PRO A 39 15.34 -8.92 -3.70
N GLU A 40 15.62 -8.86 -5.01
CA GLU A 40 14.65 -9.20 -6.08
C GLU A 40 14.05 -10.62 -5.97
N TRP A 41 14.79 -11.58 -5.39
CA TRP A 41 14.29 -12.94 -5.19
C TRP A 41 13.15 -13.05 -4.17
N ALA A 42 12.98 -12.06 -3.29
CA ALA A 42 11.92 -11.99 -2.31
C ALA A 42 10.67 -11.23 -2.79
N MET A 43 10.66 -10.73 -4.04
CA MET A 43 9.47 -10.09 -4.64
C MET A 43 8.18 -10.93 -4.64
N PRO A 44 8.20 -12.28 -4.75
CA PRO A 44 6.95 -13.04 -4.64
C PRO A 44 6.28 -12.93 -3.27
N ILE A 45 7.05 -12.66 -2.21
CA ILE A 45 6.54 -12.48 -0.85
C ILE A 45 5.82 -11.14 -0.74
N ASP A 46 6.44 -10.08 -1.27
CA ASP A 46 5.90 -8.72 -1.42
C ASP A 46 4.52 -8.73 -2.10
N VAL A 47 4.38 -9.41 -3.24
CA VAL A 47 3.08 -9.59 -3.93
C VAL A 47 2.01 -10.27 -3.05
N VAL A 48 2.40 -11.23 -2.21
CA VAL A 48 1.46 -11.89 -1.28
C VAL A 48 1.04 -10.95 -0.16
N LEU A 49 1.98 -10.17 0.38
CA LEU A 49 1.73 -9.19 1.44
C LEU A 49 0.85 -8.04 0.95
N GLU A 50 1.09 -7.54 -0.26
CA GLU A 50 0.21 -6.61 -0.96
C GLU A 50 -1.19 -7.20 -1.18
N GLY A 51 -1.27 -8.48 -1.55
CA GLY A 51 -2.54 -9.20 -1.68
C GLY A 51 -3.36 -9.22 -0.38
N VAL A 52 -2.69 -9.38 0.76
CA VAL A 52 -3.31 -9.28 2.10
C VAL A 52 -3.79 -7.85 2.37
N LEU A 53 -3.03 -6.83 1.95
CA LEU A 53 -3.41 -5.42 2.03
C LEU A 53 -4.67 -5.12 1.20
N ILE A 54 -4.76 -5.64 -0.03
CA ILE A 54 -5.95 -5.51 -0.88
C ILE A 54 -7.16 -6.15 -0.20
N ALA A 55 -7.03 -7.38 0.30
CA ALA A 55 -8.12 -8.05 1.01
C ALA A 55 -8.58 -7.26 2.24
N THR A 56 -7.62 -6.69 2.98
CA THR A 56 -7.90 -5.85 4.15
C THR A 56 -8.59 -4.55 3.76
N ALA A 57 -8.14 -3.88 2.71
CA ALA A 57 -8.75 -2.65 2.21
C ALA A 57 -10.18 -2.90 1.70
N VAL A 58 -10.43 -4.00 0.99
CA VAL A 58 -11.77 -4.41 0.56
C VAL A 58 -12.66 -4.70 1.79
N ALA A 59 -12.13 -5.38 2.80
CA ALA A 59 -12.87 -5.62 4.05
C ALA A 59 -13.21 -4.31 4.77
N MET A 60 -12.29 -3.34 4.80
CA MET A 60 -12.54 -2.00 5.35
C MET A 60 -13.60 -1.24 4.55
N ILE A 61 -13.57 -1.29 3.21
CA ILE A 61 -14.58 -0.68 2.34
C ILE A 61 -15.95 -1.30 2.62
N ALA A 62 -16.04 -2.62 2.65
CA ALA A 62 -17.28 -3.33 2.95
C ALA A 62 -17.81 -2.98 4.35
N PHE A 63 -16.94 -2.96 5.36
CA PHE A 63 -17.27 -2.54 6.72
C PHE A 63 -17.79 -1.10 6.75
N CYS A 64 -17.10 -0.17 6.07
CA CYS A 64 -17.55 1.21 5.95
C CYS A 64 -18.94 1.28 5.33
N LEU A 65 -19.19 0.64 4.18
CA LEU A 65 -20.49 0.68 3.51
C LEU A 65 -21.62 0.09 4.35
N LEU A 66 -21.36 -1.02 5.05
CA LEU A 66 -22.35 -1.67 5.91
C LEU A 66 -22.71 -0.82 7.13
N TYR A 67 -21.73 -0.16 7.74
CA TYR A 67 -21.92 0.61 8.98
C TYR A 67 -22.18 2.10 8.75
N PHE A 68 -21.93 2.62 7.54
CA PHE A 68 -22.20 4.00 7.19
C PHE A 68 -23.68 4.35 7.36
N THR A 69 -24.56 3.40 7.04
CA THR A 69 -26.02 3.55 7.20
C THR A 69 -26.47 3.60 8.66
N TYR A 70 -25.71 3.00 9.58
CA TYR A 70 -26.07 2.90 11.00
C TYR A 70 -25.58 4.08 11.84
N PHE A 71 -24.31 4.48 11.66
CA PHE A 71 -23.67 5.40 12.60
C PHE A 71 -23.44 6.81 12.03
N GLN A 72 -23.58 7.01 10.71
CA GLN A 72 -23.40 8.29 9.99
C GLN A 72 -22.23 9.18 10.50
N SER A 73 -21.17 8.54 10.99
CA SER A 73 -20.06 9.25 11.64
C SER A 73 -19.03 9.68 10.61
N PRO A 74 -18.40 10.86 10.78
CA PRO A 74 -17.28 11.31 9.92
C PRO A 74 -16.10 10.33 9.95
N PHE A 75 -16.00 9.50 11.01
CA PHE A 75 -15.01 8.42 11.07
C PHE A 75 -15.14 7.45 9.89
N PHE A 76 -16.36 7.02 9.55
CA PHE A 76 -16.57 6.07 8.45
C PHE A 76 -16.30 6.70 7.08
N GLN A 77 -16.55 8.01 6.94
CA GLN A 77 -16.20 8.74 5.72
C GLN A 77 -14.69 8.80 5.52
N ALA A 78 -13.95 9.18 6.57
CA ALA A 78 -12.49 9.22 6.52
C ALA A 78 -11.91 7.81 6.29
N LEU A 79 -12.43 6.81 7.00
CA LEU A 79 -11.99 5.41 6.88
C LEU A 79 -12.24 4.86 5.48
N PHE A 80 -13.37 5.20 4.86
CA PHE A 80 -13.68 4.83 3.48
C PHE A 80 -12.67 5.42 2.49
N VAL A 81 -12.38 6.72 2.60
CA VAL A 81 -11.37 7.38 1.75
C VAL A 81 -9.99 6.74 1.95
N VAL A 82 -9.57 6.51 3.20
CA VAL A 82 -8.30 5.85 3.51
C VAL A 82 -8.24 4.46 2.90
N SER A 83 -9.32 3.67 3.03
CA SER A 83 -9.36 2.32 2.46
C SER A 83 -9.27 2.31 0.93
N LEU A 84 -9.84 3.31 0.25
CA LEU A 84 -9.69 3.47 -1.20
C LEU A 84 -8.25 3.81 -1.59
N VAL A 85 -7.57 4.67 -0.83
CA VAL A 85 -6.16 5.01 -1.07
C VAL A 85 -5.27 3.78 -0.90
N ILE A 86 -5.47 3.01 0.18
CA ILE A 86 -4.72 1.77 0.41
C ILE A 86 -4.96 0.77 -0.73
N LEU A 87 -6.21 0.59 -1.14
CA LEU A 87 -6.55 -0.29 -2.26
C LEU A 87 -5.88 0.16 -3.55
N TYR A 88 -5.91 1.45 -3.85
CA TYR A 88 -5.30 2.01 -5.05
C TYR A 88 -3.78 1.78 -5.08
N VAL A 89 -3.08 2.07 -3.98
CA VAL A 89 -1.62 1.90 -3.88
C VAL A 89 -1.22 0.43 -4.00
N ALA A 90 -1.89 -0.47 -3.28
CA ALA A 90 -1.58 -1.89 -3.35
C ALA A 90 -1.85 -2.48 -4.76
N VAL A 91 -2.90 -2.02 -5.44
CA VAL A 91 -3.14 -2.45 -6.84
C VAL A 91 -2.07 -1.90 -7.79
N GLU A 92 -1.65 -0.65 -7.59
CA GLU A 92 -0.61 0.00 -8.39
C GLU A 92 0.73 -0.76 -8.32
N ASP A 93 1.06 -1.32 -7.16
CA ASP A 93 2.33 -2.01 -6.94
C ASP A 93 2.33 -3.46 -7.51
N ILE A 94 1.23 -4.22 -7.35
CA ILE A 94 1.00 -5.47 -8.10
C ILE A 94 1.11 -5.24 -9.62
N MET A 95 0.57 -4.12 -10.12
CA MET A 95 0.68 -3.79 -11.55
C MET A 95 2.11 -3.39 -11.94
N ALA A 96 2.85 -2.73 -11.06
CA ALA A 96 4.25 -2.40 -11.27
C ALA A 96 5.11 -3.67 -11.40
N TRP A 97 4.82 -4.69 -10.59
CA TRP A 97 5.48 -6.00 -10.67
C TRP A 97 5.26 -6.71 -12.02
N ARG A 98 4.08 -6.58 -12.63
CA ARG A 98 3.79 -7.15 -13.98
C ARG A 98 4.51 -6.43 -15.14
N GLY A 99 5.40 -5.48 -14.85
CA GLY A 99 6.16 -4.73 -15.86
C GLY A 99 5.33 -3.67 -16.61
N VAL A 100 4.09 -3.45 -16.21
CA VAL A 100 3.17 -2.51 -16.88
C VAL A 100 3.44 -1.06 -16.45
N VAL A 101 3.87 -0.84 -15.20
CA VAL A 101 3.92 0.51 -14.60
C VAL A 101 5.34 0.99 -14.28
N GLN A 102 6.36 0.11 -14.21
CA GLN A 102 7.77 0.52 -13.97
C GLN A 102 8.24 1.61 -14.96
N ASN A 103 7.95 1.44 -16.25
CA ASN A 103 8.27 2.42 -17.30
C ASN A 103 7.55 3.77 -17.10
N VAL A 104 6.34 3.78 -16.54
CA VAL A 104 5.55 5.01 -16.35
C VAL A 104 6.10 5.85 -15.20
N TRP A 105 6.55 5.19 -14.11
CA TRP A 105 7.12 5.89 -12.96
C TRP A 105 8.51 6.44 -13.24
N GLU A 106 9.35 5.70 -13.95
CA GLU A 106 10.66 6.20 -14.41
C GLU A 106 10.48 7.43 -15.31
N VAL A 107 9.61 7.35 -16.32
CA VAL A 107 9.35 8.46 -17.25
C VAL A 107 8.71 9.68 -16.54
N ARG A 108 7.82 9.47 -15.58
CA ARG A 108 7.18 10.57 -14.82
C ARG A 108 8.15 11.22 -13.83
N ALA A 109 9.05 10.45 -13.23
CA ALA A 109 10.08 10.95 -12.33
C ALA A 109 11.16 11.74 -13.09
N GLU A 110 11.63 11.22 -14.22
CA GLU A 110 12.58 11.92 -15.10
C GLU A 110 12.02 13.27 -15.54
N LYS A 111 10.76 13.30 -16.01
CA LYS A 111 10.09 14.57 -16.38
C LYS A 111 10.00 15.57 -15.22
N ARG A 112 9.84 15.11 -13.98
CA ARG A 112 9.82 16.00 -12.80
C ARG A 112 11.21 16.53 -12.44
N PHE A 113 12.25 15.70 -12.53
CA PHE A 113 13.64 16.12 -12.31
C PHE A 113 14.09 17.13 -13.37
N VAL A 114 13.81 16.87 -14.64
CA VAL A 114 14.10 17.79 -15.76
C VAL A 114 13.37 19.13 -15.55
N LYS A 115 12.08 19.11 -15.20
CA LYS A 115 11.31 20.33 -14.94
C LYS A 115 11.82 21.15 -13.75
N ARG A 116 12.39 20.50 -12.72
CA ARG A 116 13.03 21.18 -11.59
C ARG A 116 14.35 21.84 -11.99
N LYS A 117 15.17 21.14 -12.80
CA LYS A 117 16.46 21.64 -13.30
C LYS A 117 16.31 22.86 -14.21
N TRP A 118 15.26 22.91 -15.03
CA TRP A 118 14.94 24.04 -15.91
C TRP A 118 14.37 25.27 -15.20
N ARG A 119 13.89 25.14 -13.95
CA ARG A 119 13.39 26.28 -13.15
C ARG A 119 14.48 26.96 -12.32
N SER A 120 15.70 26.41 -12.30
CA SER A 120 16.84 26.90 -11.52
C SER A 120 17.96 27.51 -12.39
N THR A 121 17.70 27.69 -13.69
CA THR A 121 18.53 28.40 -14.68
C THR A 121 17.68 29.47 -15.32
#